data_AF-A0A480A860-F1
#
_entry.id   AF-A0A480A860-F1
#
_cell.length_a   1.000
_cell.length_b   1.000
_cell.length_c   1.000
_cell.angle_alpha   90.00
_cell.angle_beta   90.00
_cell.angle_gamma   90.00
#
_symmetry.space_group_name_H-M   'P 1'
#
loop_
_entity.id
_entity.type
_entity.pdbx_description
1 polymer ?
#
loop_
_entity_poly.entity_id
_entity_poly.type
_entity_poly.pdbx_seq_one_letter_code
_entity_poly.pdbx_strand_id
1 'polypeptide(L)'
;MQFVLDCSVAISWCLVDENNDYANSILATMVDSEAFVPGIWSLEIANTLVVAERRNRMTKEQSEEAINLLQSLLIQVDIATDTNALDATLKLARQEAGETHLKCH
;
A
#
# COMPACT_ATOMS: atom_id res chain seq x y z
N MET A 1 -16.66 1.32 -2.30
CA MET A 1 -16.28 0.24 -1.36
C MET A 1 -15.24 0.81 -0.39
N GLN A 2 -15.01 0.23 0.79
CA GLN A 2 -13.99 0.71 1.74
C GLN A 2 -12.98 -0.40 1.99
N PHE A 3 -11.68 -0.09 1.88
CA PHE A 3 -10.62 -1.05 2.13
C PHE A 3 -9.38 -0.36 2.70
N VAL A 4 -8.50 -1.13 3.33
CA VAL A 4 -7.21 -0.64 3.82
C VAL A 4 -6.16 -0.78 2.72
N LEU A 5 -5.50 0.32 2.36
CA LEU A 5 -4.44 0.33 1.36
C LEU A 5 -3.08 0.16 2.04
N ASP A 6 -2.34 -0.87 1.63
CA ASP A 6 -0.99 -1.12 2.12
C ASP A 6 0.04 -0.24 1.39
N CYS A 7 1.12 0.12 2.09
CA CYS A 7 2.23 0.89 1.53
C CYS A 7 2.90 0.16 0.34
N SER A 8 3.08 -1.16 0.44
CA SER A 8 3.71 -1.95 -0.63
C SER A 8 2.89 -1.93 -1.93
N VAL A 9 1.56 -1.99 -1.84
CA VAL A 9 0.65 -1.92 -2.99
C VAL A 9 0.75 -0.55 -3.66
N ALA A 10 0.74 0.52 -2.85
CA ALA A 10 0.87 1.88 -3.36
C ALA A 10 2.23 2.14 -4.02
N ILE A 11 3.31 1.59 -3.47
CA ILE A 11 4.67 1.70 -4.05
C ILE A 11 4.79 0.95 -5.37
N SER A 12 4.10 -0.18 -5.55
CA SER A 12 4.09 -0.86 -6.86
C SER A 12 3.48 0.00 -7.98
N TRP A 13 2.62 0.98 -7.67
CA TRP A 13 2.16 1.97 -8.67
C TRP A 13 3.22 3.03 -8.99
N CYS A 14 4.13 3.28 -8.06
CA CYS A 14 5.14 4.33 -8.14
C CYS A 14 6.41 3.86 -8.86
N LEU A 15 6.74 2.56 -8.75
CA LEU A 15 7.94 1.98 -9.34
C LEU A 15 7.64 1.42 -10.73
N VAL A 16 8.28 1.99 -11.76
CA VAL A 16 8.11 1.61 -13.17
C VAL A 16 8.44 0.13 -13.45
N ASP A 17 9.32 -0.46 -12.63
CA ASP A 17 9.84 -1.82 -12.81
C ASP A 17 8.97 -2.90 -12.13
N GLU A 18 7.90 -2.51 -11.43
CA GLU A 18 7.02 -3.42 -10.70
C GLU A 18 5.64 -3.48 -11.35
N ASN A 19 5.52 -4.19 -12.48
CA ASN A 19 4.22 -4.44 -13.10
C ASN A 19 3.45 -5.48 -12.28
N ASN A 20 2.64 -5.01 -11.34
CA ASN A 20 1.85 -5.84 -10.45
C ASN A 20 0.37 -5.76 -10.85
N ASP A 21 -0.11 -6.78 -11.57
CA ASP A 21 -1.50 -6.87 -12.04
C ASP A 21 -2.52 -6.75 -10.90
N TYR A 22 -2.19 -7.29 -9.71
CA TYR A 22 -3.01 -7.14 -8.52
C TYR A 22 -3.07 -5.67 -8.09
N ALA A 23 -1.94 -4.99 -7.95
CA ALA A 23 -1.91 -3.58 -7.60
C ALA A 23 -2.69 -2.73 -8.61
N ASN A 24 -2.51 -2.98 -9.91
CA ASN A 24 -3.24 -2.27 -10.97
C ASN A 24 -4.75 -2.49 -10.90
N SER A 25 -5.21 -3.69 -10.52
CA SER A 25 -6.63 -3.95 -10.31
C SER A 25 -7.22 -3.18 -9.11
N ILE A 26 -6.43 -2.99 -8.04
CA ILE A 26 -6.82 -2.17 -6.90
C ILE A 26 -6.90 -0.70 -7.31
N LEU A 27 -5.92 -0.19 -8.08
CA LEU A 27 -5.94 1.18 -8.60
C LEU A 27 -7.19 1.46 -9.45
N ALA A 28 -7.58 0.52 -10.31
CA ALA A 28 -8.80 0.64 -11.10
C ALA A 28 -10.08 0.71 -10.23
N THR A 29 -10.05 0.09 -9.05
CA THR A 29 -11.19 0.10 -8.10
C THR A 29 -11.28 1.40 -7.29
N MET A 30 -10.17 2.15 -7.17
CA MET A 30 -10.11 3.43 -6.44
C MET A 30 -10.88 4.57 -7.12
N VAL A 31 -11.27 4.43 -8.39
CA VAL A 31 -12.10 5.44 -9.08
C VAL A 31 -13.43 5.68 -8.35
N ASP A 32 -14.01 4.62 -7.75
CA ASP A 32 -15.30 4.65 -7.07
C ASP A 32 -15.23 4.22 -5.59
N SER A 33 -14.01 4.12 -5.03
CA SER A 33 -13.79 3.58 -3.69
C SER A 33 -12.83 4.43 -2.87
N GLU A 34 -13.12 4.51 -1.57
CA GLU A 34 -12.29 5.21 -0.60
C GLU A 34 -11.34 4.22 0.06
N ALA A 35 -10.06 4.57 0.09
CA ALA A 35 -9.03 3.77 0.73
C ALA A 35 -8.64 4.38 2.07
N PHE A 36 -8.45 3.53 3.07
CA PHE A 36 -7.96 3.92 4.39
C PHE A 36 -6.51 3.49 4.56
N VAL A 37 -5.68 4.35 5.12
CA VAL A 37 -4.26 4.05 5.40
C VAL A 37 -3.93 4.30 6.87
N PRO A 38 -3.00 3.54 7.47
CA PRO A 38 -2.52 3.80 8.82
C PRO A 38 -1.87 5.18 8.97
N GLY A 39 -1.82 5.71 10.19
CA GLY A 39 -1.17 6.99 10.49
C GLY A 39 0.30 7.06 10.06
N ILE A 40 1.01 5.93 10.06
CA ILE A 40 2.42 5.84 9.67
C ILE A 40 2.65 5.76 8.15
N TRP A 41 1.61 5.50 7.35
CA TRP A 41 1.72 5.19 5.92
C TRP A 41 2.49 6.24 5.13
N SER A 42 2.23 7.52 5.36
CA SER A 42 2.93 8.62 4.68
C SER A 42 4.44 8.61 4.93
N LEU A 43 4.88 8.17 6.12
CA LEU A 43 6.30 8.04 6.45
C LEU A 43 6.92 6.83 5.76
N GLU A 44 6.18 5.73 5.65
CA GLU A 44 6.65 4.53 4.95
C GLU A 44 6.80 4.79 3.45
N ILE A 45 5.84 5.49 2.83
CA ILE A 45 5.92 5.93 1.43
C ILE A 45 7.15 6.82 1.22
N ALA A 46 7.29 7.88 2.00
CA ALA A 46 8.42 8.80 1.88
C ALA A 46 9.77 8.08 2.03
N ASN A 47 9.90 7.21 3.03
CA ASN A 47 11.11 6.42 3.23
C ASN A 47 11.38 5.50 2.03
N THR A 48 10.35 4.85 1.49
CA THR A 48 10.50 3.91 0.38
C THR A 48 10.91 4.63 -0.91
N LEU A 49 10.32 5.79 -1.22
CA LEU A 49 10.71 6.62 -2.35
C LEU A 49 12.19 7.05 -2.23
N VAL A 50 12.61 7.54 -1.05
CA VAL A 50 14.01 7.92 -0.80
C VAL A 50 14.97 6.74 -0.95
N VAL A 51 14.57 5.55 -0.46
CA VAL A 51 15.38 4.34 -0.62
C VAL A 51 15.46 3.91 -2.08
N ALA A 52 14.39 4.02 -2.85
CA ALA A 52 14.38 3.73 -4.29
C ALA A 52 15.27 4.70 -5.07
N GLU A 53 15.23 5.99 -4.77
CA GLU A 53 16.13 7.01 -5.34
C GLU A 53 17.60 6.68 -5.05
N ARG A 54 17.94 6.38 -3.79
CA ARG A 54 19.31 6.01 -3.40
C ARG A 54 19.83 4.75 -4.10
N ARG A 55 18.92 3.86 -4.50
CA ARG A 55 19.21 2.63 -5.24
C ARG A 55 19.18 2.82 -6.76
N ASN A 56 18.99 4.05 -7.25
CA ASN A 56 18.81 4.39 -8.66
C ASN A 56 17.67 3.59 -9.33
N ARG A 57 16.65 3.17 -8.57
CA ARG A 57 15.46 2.50 -9.12
C ARG A 57 14.37 3.49 -9.54
N MET A 58 14.51 4.76 -9.14
CA MET A 58 13.58 5.84 -9.43
C MET A 58 14.35 7.17 -9.42
N THR A 59 14.01 8.10 -10.30
CA THR A 59 14.54 9.48 -10.26
C THR A 59 13.70 10.37 -9.36
N LYS A 60 14.19 11.56 -9.07
CA LYS A 60 13.45 12.54 -8.27
C LYS A 60 12.17 13.01 -8.99
N GLU A 61 12.23 13.17 -10.30
CA GLU A 61 11.07 13.56 -11.11
C GLU A 61 9.99 12.47 -11.05
N GLN A 62 10.40 11.20 -11.10
CA GLN A 62 9.48 10.06 -10.95
C GLN A 62 8.88 9.99 -9.54
N SER A 63 9.63 10.35 -8.50
CA SER A 63 9.10 10.39 -7.13
C SER A 63 8.08 11.51 -6.94
N GLU A 64 8.30 12.66 -7.56
CA GLU A 64 7.33 13.77 -7.60
C GLU A 64 6.06 13.37 -8.36
N GLU A 65 6.17 12.70 -9.51
CA GLU A 65 5.02 12.15 -10.25
C GLU A 65 4.24 11.12 -9.43
N ALA A 66 4.93 10.21 -8.74
CA ALA A 66 4.33 9.23 -7.85
C ALA A 66 3.54 9.90 -6.70
N ILE A 67 4.10 10.94 -6.09
CA ILE A 67 3.40 11.70 -5.04
C ILE A 67 2.14 12.37 -5.60
N ASN A 68 2.23 12.98 -6.77
CA ASN A 68 1.07 13.61 -7.42
C ASN A 68 -0.03 12.58 -7.73
N LEU A 69 0.34 11.38 -8.19
CA LEU A 69 -0.62 10.28 -8.38
C LEU A 69 -1.30 9.92 -7.06
N LEU A 70 -0.55 9.65 -5.99
CA LEU A 70 -1.11 9.27 -4.70
C LEU A 70 -2.02 10.35 -4.10
N GLN A 71 -1.68 11.63 -4.28
CA GLN A 71 -2.50 12.76 -3.84
C GLN A 71 -3.79 12.93 -4.66
N SER A 72 -3.85 12.40 -5.88
CA SER A 72 -5.06 12.41 -6.70
C SER A 72 -6.08 11.34 -6.30
N LEU A 73 -5.66 10.36 -5.50
CA LEU A 73 -6.49 9.25 -5.04
C LEU A 73 -7.25 9.61 -3.75
N LEU A 74 -8.45 9.05 -3.58
CA LEU A 74 -9.26 9.20 -2.38
C LEU A 74 -8.72 8.33 -1.22
N ILE A 75 -7.61 8.78 -0.63
CA ILE A 75 -6.94 8.13 0.50
C ILE A 75 -7.21 8.91 1.79
N GLN A 76 -7.80 8.23 2.78
CA GLN A 76 -8.04 8.75 4.12
C GLN A 76 -7.08 8.11 5.12
N VAL A 77 -6.51 8.92 6.01
CA VAL A 77 -5.70 8.39 7.11
C VAL A 77 -6.65 7.97 8.24
N ASP A 78 -6.69 6.67 8.54
CA ASP A 78 -7.38 6.16 9.72
C ASP A 78 -6.45 6.21 10.95
N ILE A 79 -6.59 7.28 11.73
CA ILE A 79 -5.82 7.50 12.96
C ILE A 79 -6.31 6.58 14.10
N ALA A 80 -7.53 6.03 14.00
CA ALA A 80 -8.11 5.18 15.04
C ALA A 80 -7.52 3.76 15.05
N THR A 81 -6.97 3.29 13.93
CA THR A 81 -6.42 1.94 13.83
C THR A 81 -5.14 1.77 14.67
N ASP A 82 -4.33 2.81 14.89
CA ASP A 82 -3.01 2.68 15.56
C ASP A 82 -3.06 2.04 16.96
N THR A 83 -4.16 2.20 17.71
CA THR A 83 -4.24 1.70 19.09
C THR A 83 -4.48 0.18 19.16
N ASN A 84 -5.14 -0.40 18.15
CA ASN A 84 -5.54 -1.82 18.13
C ASN A 84 -5.10 -2.59 16.87
N ALA A 85 -4.51 -1.92 15.89
CA ALA A 85 -4.13 -2.49 14.59
C ALA A 85 -3.18 -3.65 14.75
N LEU A 86 -2.18 -3.56 15.63
CA LEU A 86 -1.19 -4.62 15.77
C LEU A 86 -1.83 -5.95 16.19
N ASP A 87 -2.69 -5.93 17.21
CA ASP A 87 -3.34 -7.15 17.71
C ASP A 87 -4.42 -7.66 16.73
N ALA A 88 -5.18 -6.75 16.12
CA ALA A 88 -6.20 -7.11 15.12
C ALA A 88 -5.58 -7.68 13.83
N THR A 89 -4.55 -7.03 13.29
CA THR A 89 -3.82 -7.49 12.09
C THR A 89 -3.09 -8.81 12.37
N LEU A 90 -2.49 -8.99 13.56
CA LEU A 90 -1.88 -10.27 13.94
C LEU A 90 -2.93 -11.39 14.06
N LYS A 91 -4.14 -11.10 14.57
CA LYS A 91 -5.22 -12.09 14.63
C LYS A 91 -5.72 -12.47 13.24
N LEU A 92 -5.98 -11.49 12.38
CA LEU A 92 -6.41 -11.71 11.00
C LEU A 92 -5.36 -12.48 10.19
N ALA A 93 -4.09 -12.05 10.24
CA ALA A 93 -3.01 -12.74 9.54
C ALA A 93 -2.84 -14.20 10.00
N ARG A 94 -3.09 -14.51 11.28
CA ARG A 94 -3.06 -15.90 11.79
C ARG A 94 -4.26 -16.73 11.34
N GLN A 95 -5.43 -16.12 11.14
CA GLN A 95 -6.61 -16.82 10.62
C GLN A 95 -6.42 -17.16 9.14
N GLU A 96 -5.94 -16.21 8.34
CA GLU A 96 -5.71 -16.40 6.90
C GLU A 96 -4.48 -17.29 6.62
N ALA A 97 -3.41 -17.21 7.42
CA ALA A 97 -2.25 -18.10 7.31
C ALA A 97 -2.58 -19.58 7.63
N GLY A 98 -3.72 -19.84 8.29
CA GLY A 98 -4.25 -21.18 8.49
C GLY A 98 -4.84 -21.80 7.22
N GLU A 99 -5.30 -20.99 6.26
CA GLU A 99 -5.94 -21.49 5.04
C GLU A 99 -4.94 -21.88 3.94
N THR A 100 -3.75 -21.26 3.92
CA THR A 100 -2.73 -21.56 2.89
C THR A 100 -2.01 -22.90 3.11
N HIS A 101 -2.11 -23.52 4.29
CA HIS A 101 -1.39 -24.76 4.60
C HIS A 101 -2.19 -26.06 4.34
N LEU A 102 -3.41 -25.99 3.81
CA LEU A 102 -4.29 -27.15 3.60
C LEU A 102 -4.45 -27.63 2.15
N LYS A 103 -3.62 -27.16 1.21
CA LYS A 103 -3.64 -27.65 -0.20
C LYS A 103 -2.38 -28.37 -0.69
N CYS A 104 -1.56 -28.87 0.22
CA CYS A 104 -0.48 -29.80 -0.13
C CYS A 104 -0.57 -31.09 0.69
N HIS A 105 -1.55 -31.96 0.40
CA HIS A 105 -1.35 -33.41 0.30
C HIS A 105 -2.51 -34.06 -0.46
#